data_AF-A0A1M4VUZ1-F1
#
_entry.id   AF-A0A1M4VUZ1-F1
#
_cell.length_a   1.000
_cell.length_b   1.000
_cell.length_c   1.000
_cell.angle_alpha   90.00
_cell.angle_beta   90.00
_cell.angle_gamma   90.00
#
_symmetry.space_group_name_H-M   'P 1'
#
loop_
_entity.id
_entity.type
_entity.pdbx_description
1 polymer ?
#
loop_
_entity_poly.entity_id
_entity_poly.type
_entity_poly.pdbx_seq_one_letter_code
_entity_poly.pdbx_strand_id
1 'polypeptide(L)'
;MDKKRIPLELLLMFSVFVIATCGLIYELVAGALASYLLGDSVKQFSFIIGVYLFSMGVGSYFAKFIKGNLIDKFIEIEILVGIIGGISSVVLFILFNTLAHFEAVLYLFVFFTGCLVGVEIPLLMNILKDRVRFKDLVSNVFAFDYIGALLASILFPLVLIPQLGIVKTPLFFGLINISIAIFLCFYLKKELSKPVSLRVKSIAAFLLLVVLFIFSDRILSFSEEKLYGENVVYTKSSPYQRIVLTRNSREFRLYLNNNLQFSSVDEYRYHEALVHPAMSMAKKIDHVLILGGGDGFAVREVLKYKEVKDITLVDLDGEMTNFFKNNETMRRLNQSSLSNPKLKVINKDAYIWVKENTKKYDVIIIDFPDPSNYSLGKLYSLQFYRELERLTALDTKIVVQTTSPYFAPKSFWCIEKTINEVFPFATAYHTYVPSFGEWGFSMASFEPINNKIYRKVPNLKFYDYNFSQLSYFTKDMKTKDIEVNRLDNQILVRYFDEEWGKVQ
;
A
#
# COMPACT_ATOMS: atom_id res chain seq x y z
N MET A 1 9.40 -39.65 -39.23
CA MET A 1 9.22 -38.23 -38.86
C MET A 1 9.74 -38.03 -37.45
N ASP A 2 11.06 -37.89 -37.30
CA ASP A 2 11.66 -37.50 -36.03
C ASP A 2 11.32 -36.04 -35.75
N LYS A 3 10.39 -35.81 -34.83
CA LYS A 3 10.11 -34.46 -34.31
C LYS A 3 11.41 -33.93 -33.73
N LYS A 4 11.92 -32.82 -34.27
CA LYS A 4 13.03 -32.02 -33.72
C LYS A 4 12.79 -31.85 -32.22
N ARG A 5 13.48 -32.65 -31.39
CA ARG A 5 13.45 -32.52 -29.94
C ARG A 5 14.14 -31.22 -29.57
N ILE A 6 13.51 -30.43 -28.72
CA ILE A 6 14.14 -29.23 -28.14
C ILE A 6 15.39 -29.71 -27.37
N PRO A 7 16.56 -29.07 -27.55
CA PRO A 7 17.76 -29.40 -26.80
C PRO A 7 17.48 -29.34 -25.29
N LEU A 8 17.92 -30.35 -24.54
CA LEU A 8 17.74 -30.40 -23.07
C LEU A 8 18.29 -29.14 -22.40
N GLU A 9 19.43 -28.64 -22.88
CA GLU A 9 20.05 -27.40 -22.42
C GLU A 9 19.07 -26.22 -22.50
N LEU A 10 18.52 -25.95 -23.69
CA LEU A 10 17.59 -24.82 -23.88
C LEU A 10 16.34 -24.96 -23.01
N LEU A 11 15.85 -26.18 -22.80
CA LEU A 11 14.70 -26.46 -21.95
C LEU A 11 14.99 -26.13 -20.47
N LEU A 12 16.14 -26.60 -19.99
CA LEU A 12 16.57 -26.37 -18.61
C LEU A 12 16.89 -24.89 -18.37
N MET A 13 17.49 -24.20 -19.34
CA MET A 13 17.71 -22.76 -19.29
C MET A 13 16.41 -21.95 -19.27
N PHE A 14 15.42 -22.36 -20.06
CA PHE A 14 14.10 -21.75 -20.00
C PHE A 14 13.43 -21.97 -18.64
N SER A 15 13.68 -23.14 -18.02
CA SER A 15 13.20 -23.40 -16.65
C SER A 15 13.83 -22.41 -15.67
N VAL A 16 15.15 -22.22 -15.70
CA VAL A 16 15.86 -21.22 -14.87
C VAL A 16 15.26 -19.83 -15.02
N PHE A 17 15.01 -19.40 -16.26
CA PHE A 17 14.40 -18.10 -16.52
C PHE A 17 13.05 -17.96 -15.81
N VAL A 18 12.19 -18.97 -15.90
CA VAL A 18 10.88 -18.94 -15.24
C VAL A 18 11.03 -18.98 -13.72
N ILE A 19 11.93 -19.78 -13.19
CA ILE A 19 12.10 -19.92 -11.74
C ILE A 19 12.70 -18.64 -11.15
N ALA A 20 13.65 -18.01 -11.83
CA ALA A 20 14.17 -16.69 -11.47
C ALA A 20 13.05 -15.64 -11.43
N THR A 21 12.17 -15.64 -12.44
CA THR A 21 10.97 -14.79 -12.42
C THR A 21 10.07 -15.14 -11.23
N CYS A 22 9.74 -16.41 -10.99
CA CYS A 22 8.91 -16.85 -9.87
C CYS A 22 9.51 -16.46 -8.51
N GLY A 23 10.80 -16.71 -8.30
CA GLY A 23 11.53 -16.44 -7.06
C GLY A 23 11.48 -14.96 -6.71
N LEU A 24 11.80 -14.09 -7.67
CA LEU A 24 11.71 -12.65 -7.45
C LEU A 24 10.26 -12.20 -7.23
N ILE A 25 9.27 -12.77 -7.93
CA ILE A 25 7.86 -12.46 -7.69
C ILE A 25 7.45 -12.83 -6.26
N TYR A 26 7.84 -14.00 -5.75
CA TYR A 26 7.50 -14.38 -4.37
C TYR A 26 8.14 -13.44 -3.34
N GLU A 27 9.38 -13.02 -3.57
CA GLU A 27 10.07 -12.03 -2.75
C GLU A 27 9.34 -10.67 -2.77
N LEU A 28 9.01 -10.16 -3.96
CA LEU A 28 8.32 -8.88 -4.11
C LEU A 28 6.90 -8.91 -3.52
N VAL A 29 6.19 -10.03 -3.65
CA VAL A 29 4.88 -10.24 -3.02
C VAL A 29 5.01 -10.25 -1.50
N ALA A 30 6.00 -10.94 -0.94
CA ALA A 30 6.25 -10.93 0.50
C ALA A 30 6.56 -9.51 0.98
N GLY A 31 7.37 -8.74 0.23
CA GLY A 31 7.68 -7.34 0.50
C GLY A 31 6.44 -6.44 0.50
N ALA A 32 5.60 -6.58 -0.51
CA ALA A 32 4.35 -5.84 -0.61
C ALA A 32 3.36 -6.21 0.51
N LEU A 33 3.22 -7.50 0.83
CA LEU A 33 2.38 -7.97 1.95
C LEU A 33 2.88 -7.44 3.28
N ALA A 34 4.19 -7.50 3.53
CA ALA A 34 4.78 -7.00 4.76
C ALA A 34 4.56 -5.49 4.90
N SER A 35 4.82 -4.73 3.84
CA SER A 35 4.53 -3.29 3.83
C SER A 35 3.05 -2.98 4.02
N TYR A 36 2.16 -3.83 3.51
CA TYR A 36 0.72 -3.68 3.62
C TYR A 36 0.19 -3.99 5.03
N LEU A 37 0.71 -5.05 5.65
CA LEU A 37 0.22 -5.57 6.93
C LEU A 37 0.95 -4.98 8.16
N LEU A 38 2.23 -4.68 8.03
CA LEU A 38 3.11 -4.24 9.12
C LEU A 38 3.52 -2.75 9.01
N GLY A 39 3.20 -2.09 7.90
CA GLY A 39 3.69 -0.74 7.63
C GLY A 39 5.17 -0.69 7.25
N ASP A 40 5.77 0.50 7.31
CA ASP A 40 7.18 0.81 7.00
C ASP A 40 7.77 0.03 5.80
N SER A 41 7.41 0.46 4.59
CA SER A 41 7.84 -0.20 3.35
C SER A 41 9.37 -0.38 3.26
N VAL A 42 10.17 0.59 3.70
CA VAL A 42 11.63 0.56 3.53
C VAL A 42 12.24 -0.52 4.40
N LYS A 43 11.84 -0.59 5.68
CA LYS A 43 12.27 -1.67 6.58
C LYS A 43 11.87 -3.03 6.01
N GLN A 44 10.60 -3.20 5.64
CA GLN A 44 10.09 -4.51 5.22
C GLN A 44 10.81 -5.04 3.98
N PHE A 45 10.94 -4.23 2.92
CA PHE A 45 11.69 -4.65 1.73
C PHE A 45 13.17 -4.92 2.04
N SER A 46 13.82 -4.10 2.89
CA SER A 46 15.23 -4.30 3.23
C SER A 46 15.50 -5.61 3.97
N PHE A 47 14.66 -5.95 4.96
CA PHE A 47 14.77 -7.20 5.70
C PHE A 47 14.44 -8.40 4.84
N ILE A 48 13.41 -8.32 3.99
CA ILE A 48 13.03 -9.41 3.08
C ILE A 48 14.13 -9.69 2.08
N ILE A 49 14.69 -8.67 1.43
CA ILE A 49 15.85 -8.83 0.52
C ILE A 49 17.03 -9.46 1.26
N GLY A 50 17.36 -8.96 2.46
CA GLY A 50 18.46 -9.48 3.27
C GLY A 50 18.29 -10.96 3.63
N VAL A 51 17.11 -11.34 4.13
CA VAL A 51 16.77 -12.73 4.47
C VAL A 51 16.77 -13.59 3.21
N TYR A 52 16.18 -13.12 2.11
CA TYR A 52 16.08 -13.87 0.85
C TYR A 52 17.47 -14.17 0.26
N LEU A 53 18.34 -13.15 0.15
CA LEU A 53 19.72 -13.32 -0.33
C LEU A 53 20.54 -14.29 0.55
N PHE A 54 20.45 -14.14 1.88
CA PHE A 54 21.10 -15.06 2.81
C PHE A 54 20.60 -16.50 2.61
N SER A 55 19.28 -16.67 2.47
CA SER A 55 18.64 -17.96 2.29
C SER A 55 19.02 -18.62 0.97
N MET A 56 19.14 -17.86 -0.11
CA MET A 56 19.68 -18.36 -1.38
C MET A 56 21.11 -18.89 -1.21
N GLY A 57 21.96 -18.19 -0.44
CA GLY A 57 23.30 -18.67 -0.10
C GLY A 57 23.28 -19.99 0.69
N VAL A 58 22.39 -20.11 1.67
CA VAL A 58 22.18 -21.34 2.45
C VAL A 58 21.70 -22.48 1.54
N GLY A 59 20.72 -22.23 0.68
CA GLY A 59 20.22 -23.19 -0.31
C GLY A 59 21.33 -23.70 -1.24
N SER A 60 22.10 -22.77 -1.81
CA SER A 60 23.24 -23.08 -2.69
C SER A 60 24.28 -23.95 -1.97
N TYR A 61 24.55 -23.67 -0.69
CA TYR A 61 25.41 -24.52 0.14
C TYR A 61 24.84 -25.93 0.32
N PHE A 62 23.54 -26.08 0.53
CA PHE A 62 22.90 -27.39 0.70
C PHE A 62 22.83 -28.22 -0.58
N ALA A 63 22.87 -27.56 -1.75
CA ALA A 63 22.84 -28.24 -3.05
C ALA A 63 23.93 -29.31 -3.20
N LYS A 64 25.10 -29.12 -2.57
CA LYS A 64 26.22 -30.10 -2.61
C LYS A 64 25.92 -31.43 -1.93
N PHE A 65 24.93 -31.48 -1.04
CA PHE A 65 24.52 -32.70 -0.33
C PHE A 65 23.44 -33.48 -1.09
N ILE A 66 22.90 -32.91 -2.17
CA ILE A 66 21.89 -33.58 -2.99
C ILE A 66 22.57 -34.68 -3.81
N LYS A 67 22.17 -35.91 -3.55
CA LYS A 67 22.65 -37.12 -4.22
C LYS A 67 21.51 -37.84 -4.92
N GLY A 68 21.86 -38.73 -5.85
CA GLY A 68 20.91 -39.53 -6.62
C GLY A 68 20.65 -38.94 -8.00
N ASN A 69 19.46 -39.18 -8.54
CA ASN A 69 19.07 -38.64 -9.84
C ASN A 69 18.80 -37.12 -9.72
N LEU A 70 19.70 -36.31 -10.27
CA LEU A 70 19.64 -34.85 -10.17
C LEU A 70 18.42 -34.27 -10.89
N ILE A 71 17.97 -34.89 -11.99
CA ILE A 71 16.79 -34.43 -12.74
C ILE A 71 15.52 -34.68 -11.93
N ASP A 72 15.42 -35.82 -11.23
CA ASP A 72 14.29 -36.07 -10.32
C ASP A 72 14.26 -35.01 -9.20
N LYS A 73 15.42 -34.68 -8.64
CA LYS A 73 15.54 -33.68 -7.57
C LYS A 73 15.23 -32.27 -8.04
N PHE A 74 15.63 -31.92 -9.26
CA PHE A 74 15.29 -30.65 -9.89
C PHE A 74 13.77 -30.51 -10.00
N ILE A 75 13.07 -31.52 -10.52
CA ILE A 75 11.61 -31.51 -10.59
C ILE A 75 10.95 -31.48 -9.20
N GLU A 76 11.49 -32.16 -8.19
CA GLU A 76 10.96 -32.06 -6.82
C GLU A 76 11.07 -30.64 -6.27
N ILE A 77 12.17 -29.94 -6.52
CA ILE A 77 12.37 -28.55 -6.11
C ILE A 77 11.40 -27.64 -6.85
N GLU A 78 11.18 -27.83 -8.16
CA GLU A 78 10.20 -27.06 -8.94
C GLU A 78 8.79 -27.12 -8.36
N ILE A 79 8.37 -28.31 -7.94
CA ILE A 79 7.07 -28.52 -7.29
C ILE A 79 7.06 -27.80 -5.93
N LEU A 80 8.11 -27.91 -5.12
CA LEU A 80 8.18 -27.27 -3.81
C LEU A 80 8.19 -25.75 -3.90
N VAL A 81 8.99 -25.16 -4.79
CA VAL A 81 9.03 -23.71 -5.06
C VAL A 81 7.64 -23.23 -5.49
N GLY A 82 7.01 -23.94 -6.43
CA GLY A 82 5.67 -23.60 -6.92
C GLY A 82 4.59 -23.65 -5.84
N ILE A 83 4.60 -24.67 -4.97
CA ILE A 83 3.62 -24.80 -3.88
C ILE A 83 3.90 -23.79 -2.77
N ILE A 84 5.12 -23.77 -2.21
CA ILE A 84 5.44 -22.94 -1.04
C ILE A 84 5.36 -21.46 -1.42
N GLY A 85 5.96 -21.08 -2.56
CA GLY A 85 5.87 -19.74 -3.09
C GLY A 85 4.43 -19.36 -3.47
N GLY A 86 3.71 -20.24 -4.18
CA GLY A 86 2.35 -19.97 -4.63
C GLY A 86 1.34 -19.78 -3.50
N ILE A 87 1.39 -20.62 -2.45
CA ILE A 87 0.45 -20.59 -1.32
C ILE A 87 0.84 -19.52 -0.28
N SER A 88 2.08 -19.05 -0.28
CA SER A 88 2.64 -18.13 0.74
C SER A 88 1.70 -16.97 1.08
N SER A 89 1.25 -16.20 0.08
CA SER A 89 0.39 -15.03 0.30
C SER A 89 -0.94 -15.37 0.96
N VAL A 90 -1.59 -16.46 0.56
CA VAL A 90 -2.87 -16.90 1.12
C VAL A 90 -2.69 -17.25 2.59
N VAL A 91 -1.66 -18.03 2.91
CA VAL A 91 -1.37 -18.45 4.28
C VAL A 91 -0.99 -17.25 5.14
N LEU A 92 -0.11 -16.37 4.66
CA LEU A 92 0.30 -15.17 5.39
C LEU A 92 -0.90 -14.27 5.67
N PHE A 93 -1.77 -14.05 4.69
CA PHE A 93 -2.95 -13.21 4.88
C PHE A 93 -3.94 -13.77 5.90
N ILE A 94 -4.19 -15.09 5.88
CA ILE A 94 -5.05 -15.77 6.86
C ILE A 94 -4.43 -15.71 8.27
N LEU A 95 -3.12 -15.93 8.37
CA LEU A 95 -2.45 -16.04 9.65
C LEU A 95 -2.24 -14.69 10.36
N PHE A 96 -2.23 -13.58 9.62
CA PHE A 96 -1.98 -12.24 10.14
C PHE A 96 -2.81 -11.92 11.40
N ASN A 97 -4.11 -12.19 11.39
CA ASN A 97 -4.99 -11.87 12.51
C ASN A 97 -4.99 -12.92 13.64
N THR A 98 -4.25 -14.03 13.49
CA THR A 98 -4.27 -15.14 14.45
C THR A 98 -2.96 -15.32 15.21
N LEU A 99 -1.87 -14.73 14.72
CA LEU A 99 -0.54 -14.94 15.26
C LEU A 99 0.03 -13.66 15.84
N ALA A 100 0.40 -13.69 17.13
CA ALA A 100 1.12 -12.61 17.79
C ALA A 100 2.52 -12.35 17.17
N HIS A 101 3.08 -13.32 16.43
CA HIS A 101 4.41 -13.24 15.81
C HIS A 101 4.35 -13.45 14.30
N PHE A 102 3.51 -12.68 13.60
CA PHE A 102 3.37 -12.75 12.15
C PHE A 102 4.70 -12.56 11.40
N GLU A 103 5.54 -11.61 11.82
CA GLU A 103 6.86 -11.33 11.22
C GLU A 103 7.75 -12.58 11.14
N ALA A 104 7.78 -13.39 12.19
CA ALA A 104 8.57 -14.61 12.23
C ALA A 104 8.10 -15.62 11.16
N VAL A 105 6.79 -15.76 10.97
CA VAL A 105 6.22 -16.66 9.95
C VAL A 105 6.50 -16.14 8.54
N LEU A 106 6.36 -14.83 8.31
CA LEU A 106 6.73 -14.18 7.06
C LEU A 106 8.20 -14.45 6.70
N TYR A 107 9.13 -14.19 7.62
CA TYR A 107 10.55 -14.41 7.36
C TYR A 107 10.90 -15.89 7.20
N LEU A 108 10.20 -16.80 7.87
CA LEU A 108 10.35 -18.24 7.62
C LEU A 108 9.90 -18.61 6.20
N PHE A 109 8.79 -18.08 5.70
CA PHE A 109 8.36 -18.31 4.31
C PHE A 109 9.42 -17.81 3.32
N VAL A 110 9.89 -16.57 3.49
CA VAL A 110 10.96 -15.99 2.66
C VAL A 110 12.23 -16.83 2.74
N PHE A 111 12.57 -17.34 3.92
CA PHE A 111 13.74 -18.19 4.12
C PHE A 111 13.62 -19.53 3.37
N PHE A 112 12.48 -20.21 3.48
CA PHE A 112 12.28 -21.48 2.79
C PHE A 112 12.21 -21.32 1.27
N THR A 113 11.52 -20.30 0.76
CA THR A 113 11.47 -20.03 -0.69
C THR A 113 12.87 -19.67 -1.21
N GLY A 114 13.60 -18.80 -0.49
CA GLY A 114 14.97 -18.43 -0.86
C GLY A 114 15.93 -19.62 -0.85
N CYS A 115 15.85 -20.50 0.15
CA CYS A 115 16.65 -21.73 0.16
C CYS A 115 16.35 -22.64 -1.05
N LEU A 116 15.08 -22.82 -1.40
CA LEU A 116 14.71 -23.68 -2.52
C LEU A 116 15.20 -23.12 -3.87
N VAL A 117 15.03 -21.81 -4.10
CA VAL A 117 15.57 -21.12 -5.28
C VAL A 117 17.10 -21.19 -5.29
N GLY A 118 17.76 -21.00 -4.14
CA GLY A 118 19.22 -21.04 -4.03
C GLY A 118 19.85 -22.40 -4.37
N VAL A 119 19.12 -23.52 -4.16
CA VAL A 119 19.59 -24.86 -4.53
C VAL A 119 19.67 -25.06 -6.05
N GLU A 120 18.86 -24.33 -6.79
CA GLU A 120 18.55 -24.62 -8.19
C GLU A 120 19.75 -24.42 -9.13
N ILE A 121 20.41 -23.26 -9.05
CA ILE A 121 21.53 -22.92 -9.93
C ILE A 121 22.66 -23.96 -9.82
N PRO A 122 23.16 -24.34 -8.61
CA PRO A 122 24.16 -25.40 -8.50
C PRO A 122 23.66 -26.77 -8.99
N LEU A 123 22.38 -27.10 -8.78
CA LEU A 123 21.82 -28.37 -9.22
C LEU A 123 21.80 -28.46 -10.75
N LEU A 124 21.34 -27.39 -11.40
CA LEU A 124 21.32 -27.27 -12.85
C LEU A 124 22.73 -27.31 -13.45
N MET A 125 23.68 -26.59 -12.84
CA MET A 125 25.09 -26.65 -13.24
C MET A 125 25.61 -28.09 -13.20
N ASN A 126 25.28 -28.85 -12.16
CA ASN A 126 25.67 -30.26 -12.04
C ASN A 126 24.97 -31.19 -13.05
N ILE A 127 23.75 -30.87 -13.48
CA ILE A 127 23.02 -31.61 -14.54
C ILE A 127 23.67 -31.38 -15.91
N LEU A 128 24.14 -30.16 -16.18
CA LEU A 128 24.64 -29.75 -17.50
C LEU A 128 26.16 -29.75 -17.65
N LYS A 129 26.93 -29.97 -16.57
CA LYS A 129 28.40 -29.91 -16.56
C LYS A 129 29.10 -30.76 -17.64
N ASP A 130 28.50 -31.91 -18.00
CA ASP A 130 29.07 -32.85 -18.95
C ASP A 130 28.56 -32.61 -20.39
N ARG A 131 27.64 -31.65 -20.57
CA ARG A 131 27.00 -31.33 -21.87
C ARG A 131 27.44 -29.99 -22.45
N VAL A 132 27.86 -29.05 -21.61
CA VAL A 132 28.20 -27.67 -21.99
C VAL A 132 29.53 -27.29 -21.34
N ARG A 133 30.34 -26.47 -22.02
CA ARG A 133 31.57 -25.93 -21.42
C ARG A 133 31.22 -25.11 -20.18
N PHE A 134 31.94 -25.33 -19.08
CA PHE A 134 31.67 -24.67 -17.79
C PHE A 134 31.52 -23.14 -17.90
N LYS A 135 32.40 -22.47 -18.66
CA LYS A 135 32.33 -21.01 -18.88
C LYS A 135 31.01 -20.57 -19.50
N ASP A 136 30.56 -21.26 -20.54
CA ASP A 136 29.32 -20.92 -21.25
C ASP A 136 28.10 -21.24 -20.40
N LEU A 137 28.13 -22.37 -19.68
CA LEU A 137 27.09 -22.78 -18.75
C LEU A 137 26.87 -21.74 -17.66
N VAL A 138 27.95 -21.32 -16.98
CA VAL A 138 27.90 -20.28 -15.95
C VAL A 138 27.35 -18.98 -16.54
N SER A 139 27.91 -18.52 -17.65
CA SER A 139 27.49 -17.27 -18.29
C SER A 139 26.00 -17.28 -18.65
N ASN A 140 25.53 -18.36 -19.28
CA ASN A 140 24.16 -18.39 -19.77
C ASN A 140 23.15 -18.57 -18.62
N VAL A 141 23.45 -19.38 -17.60
CA VAL A 141 22.55 -19.57 -16.45
C VAL A 141 22.31 -18.25 -15.74
N PHE A 142 23.38 -17.49 -15.43
CA PHE A 142 23.24 -16.16 -14.83
C PHE A 142 22.54 -15.17 -15.76
N ALA A 143 22.75 -15.25 -17.08
CA ALA A 143 22.05 -14.38 -18.02
C ALA A 143 20.52 -14.62 -17.99
N PHE A 144 20.08 -15.88 -18.05
CA PHE A 144 18.65 -16.20 -17.97
C PHE A 144 18.04 -15.84 -16.61
N ASP A 145 18.78 -16.03 -15.53
CA ASP A 145 18.38 -15.62 -14.18
C ASP A 145 18.15 -14.10 -14.10
N TYR A 146 19.12 -13.29 -14.54
CA TYR A 146 18.98 -11.83 -14.53
C TYR A 146 17.90 -11.31 -15.47
N ILE A 147 17.70 -11.93 -16.64
CA ILE A 147 16.59 -11.57 -17.54
C ILE A 147 15.24 -11.89 -16.88
N GLY A 148 15.14 -13.05 -16.21
CA GLY A 148 13.94 -13.46 -15.47
C GLY A 148 13.63 -12.51 -14.32
N ALA A 149 14.64 -12.10 -13.57
CA ALA A 149 14.54 -11.12 -12.48
C ALA A 149 14.12 -9.73 -13.00
N LEU A 150 14.73 -9.23 -14.08
CA LEU A 150 14.33 -7.96 -14.68
C LEU A 150 12.85 -7.99 -15.10
N LEU A 151 12.43 -9.06 -15.77
CA LEU A 151 11.05 -9.22 -16.21
C LEU A 151 10.08 -9.21 -15.01
N ALA A 152 10.39 -9.94 -13.94
CA ALA A 152 9.60 -9.94 -12.71
C ALA A 152 9.51 -8.54 -12.09
N SER A 153 10.63 -7.81 -11.95
CA SER A 153 10.65 -6.49 -11.33
C SER A 153 9.83 -5.43 -12.08
N ILE A 154 9.70 -5.56 -13.41
CA ILE A 154 8.89 -4.66 -14.25
C ILE A 154 7.42 -5.10 -14.28
N LEU A 155 7.16 -6.38 -14.51
CA LEU A 155 5.79 -6.90 -14.61
C LEU A 155 5.04 -6.79 -13.29
N PHE A 156 5.73 -6.94 -12.16
CA PHE A 156 5.13 -6.92 -10.83
C PHE A 156 4.30 -5.66 -10.56
N PRO A 157 4.88 -4.44 -10.54
CA PRO A 157 4.12 -3.23 -10.25
C PRO A 157 3.20 -2.79 -11.40
N LEU A 158 3.56 -3.07 -12.67
CA LEU A 158 2.85 -2.53 -13.83
C LEU A 158 1.68 -3.37 -14.31
N VAL A 159 1.74 -4.69 -14.13
CA VAL A 159 0.77 -5.63 -14.71
C VAL A 159 0.17 -6.55 -13.65
N LEU A 160 1.02 -7.21 -12.86
CA LEU A 160 0.59 -8.29 -11.96
C LEU A 160 -0.23 -7.75 -10.79
N ILE A 161 0.25 -6.73 -10.08
CA ILE A 161 -0.51 -6.13 -8.98
C ILE A 161 -1.82 -5.47 -9.46
N PRO A 162 -1.85 -4.65 -10.52
CA PRO A 162 -3.09 -4.06 -10.99
C PRO A 162 -4.15 -5.06 -11.48
N GLN A 163 -3.74 -6.18 -12.10
CA GLN A 163 -4.68 -7.12 -12.71
C GLN A 163 -5.04 -8.32 -11.82
N LEU A 164 -4.05 -8.90 -11.14
CA LEU A 164 -4.22 -10.10 -10.31
C LEU A 164 -4.28 -9.74 -8.81
N GLY A 165 -3.64 -8.65 -8.40
CA GLY A 165 -3.49 -8.30 -6.99
C GLY A 165 -2.45 -9.15 -6.26
N ILE A 166 -2.19 -8.81 -5.01
CA ILE A 166 -1.08 -9.37 -4.22
C ILE A 166 -1.24 -10.88 -3.96
N VAL A 167 -2.46 -11.39 -3.85
CA VAL A 167 -2.72 -12.80 -3.49
C VAL A 167 -2.76 -13.74 -4.69
N LYS A 168 -3.37 -13.34 -5.81
CA LYS A 168 -3.43 -14.20 -7.00
C LYS A 168 -2.11 -14.24 -7.77
N THR A 169 -1.29 -13.20 -7.66
CA THR A 169 0.02 -13.13 -8.32
C THR A 169 0.92 -14.33 -8.00
N PRO A 170 1.24 -14.67 -6.72
CA PRO A 170 2.07 -15.83 -6.42
C PRO A 170 1.39 -17.15 -6.81
N LEU A 171 0.07 -17.30 -6.62
CA LEU A 171 -0.67 -18.49 -7.06
C LEU A 171 -0.51 -18.73 -8.57
N PHE A 172 -0.60 -17.67 -9.37
CA PHE A 172 -0.40 -17.71 -10.82
C PHE A 172 1.02 -18.16 -11.20
N PHE A 173 2.05 -17.59 -10.57
CA PHE A 173 3.43 -18.02 -10.81
C PHE A 173 3.72 -19.44 -10.30
N GLY A 174 3.09 -19.85 -9.21
CA GLY A 174 3.10 -21.23 -8.74
C GLY A 174 2.54 -22.20 -9.78
N LEU A 175 1.44 -21.83 -10.44
CA LEU A 175 0.86 -22.61 -11.54
C LEU A 175 1.81 -22.71 -12.75
N ILE A 176 2.50 -21.61 -13.10
CA ILE A 176 3.50 -21.62 -14.17
C ILE A 176 4.66 -22.56 -13.80
N ASN A 177 5.21 -22.44 -12.59
CA ASN A 177 6.33 -23.25 -12.13
C ASN A 177 5.98 -24.75 -12.14
N ILE A 178 4.81 -25.11 -11.61
CA ILE A 178 4.35 -26.50 -11.61
C ILE A 178 4.03 -26.99 -13.03
N SER A 179 3.58 -26.12 -13.93
CA SER A 179 3.37 -26.49 -15.34
C SER A 179 4.67 -26.92 -16.01
N ILE A 180 5.79 -26.27 -15.69
CA ILE A 180 7.12 -26.68 -16.14
C ILE A 180 7.49 -28.03 -15.54
N ALA A 181 7.28 -28.24 -14.24
CA ALA A 181 7.52 -29.53 -13.59
C ALA A 181 6.72 -30.67 -14.26
N ILE A 182 5.43 -30.44 -14.56
CA ILE A 182 4.57 -31.39 -15.29
C ILE A 182 5.17 -31.66 -16.68
N PHE A 183 5.51 -30.61 -17.42
CA PHE A 183 6.09 -30.75 -18.75
C PHE A 183 7.37 -31.59 -18.73
N LEU A 184 8.29 -31.30 -17.80
CA LEU A 184 9.53 -32.04 -17.60
C LEU A 184 9.27 -33.52 -17.26
N CYS A 185 8.26 -33.82 -16.43
CA CYS A 185 7.86 -35.19 -16.10
C CYS A 185 7.40 -36.02 -17.30
N PHE A 186 6.80 -35.37 -18.31
CA PHE A 186 6.36 -36.05 -19.54
C PHE A 186 7.48 -36.12 -20.57
N TYR A 187 8.24 -35.05 -20.74
CA TYR A 187 9.31 -34.94 -21.73
C TYR A 187 10.52 -35.83 -21.38
N LEU A 188 10.96 -35.80 -20.11
CA LEU A 188 12.14 -36.52 -19.63
C LEU A 188 11.84 -37.90 -19.05
N LYS A 189 10.69 -38.50 -19.38
CA LYS A 189 10.21 -39.75 -18.77
C LYS A 189 11.22 -40.92 -18.74
N LYS A 190 12.20 -40.92 -19.65
CA LYS A 190 13.24 -41.96 -19.75
C LYS A 190 14.46 -41.68 -18.85
N GLU A 191 14.66 -40.43 -18.44
CA GLU A 191 15.78 -39.99 -17.62
C GLU A 191 15.41 -39.97 -16.12
N LEU A 192 14.12 -40.10 -15.79
CA LEU A 192 13.60 -40.09 -14.43
C LEU A 192 13.65 -41.47 -13.78
N SER A 193 14.03 -41.54 -12.50
CA SER A 193 13.97 -42.80 -11.75
C SER A 193 12.56 -43.13 -11.24
N LYS A 194 11.73 -42.10 -10.98
CA LYS A 194 10.37 -42.24 -10.43
C LYS A 194 9.32 -41.41 -11.19
N PRO A 195 9.13 -41.64 -12.50
CA PRO A 195 8.30 -40.78 -13.35
C PRO A 195 6.82 -40.73 -12.92
N VAL A 196 6.25 -41.84 -12.44
CA VAL A 196 4.84 -41.88 -12.01
C VAL A 196 4.62 -41.06 -10.74
N SER A 197 5.50 -41.21 -9.74
CA SER A 197 5.39 -40.47 -8.47
C SER A 197 5.50 -38.96 -8.70
N LEU A 198 6.47 -38.52 -9.50
CA LEU A 198 6.65 -37.09 -9.82
C LEU A 198 5.43 -36.52 -10.54
N ARG A 199 4.86 -37.24 -11.53
CA ARG A 199 3.64 -36.81 -12.22
C ARG A 199 2.46 -36.64 -11.27
N VAL A 200 2.24 -37.60 -10.38
CA VAL A 200 1.14 -37.52 -9.39
C VAL A 200 1.34 -36.33 -8.48
N LYS A 201 2.56 -36.11 -7.95
CA LYS A 201 2.88 -34.95 -7.11
C LYS A 201 2.63 -33.63 -7.86
N SER A 202 3.14 -33.48 -9.09
CA SER A 202 2.98 -32.25 -9.86
C SER A 202 1.52 -31.98 -10.23
N ILE A 203 0.76 -33.00 -10.65
CA ILE A 203 -0.66 -32.82 -11.00
C ILE A 203 -1.48 -32.49 -9.75
N ALA A 204 -1.24 -33.17 -8.63
CA ALA A 204 -1.94 -32.87 -7.36
C ALA A 204 -1.64 -31.45 -6.89
N ALA A 205 -0.37 -31.02 -6.97
CA ALA A 205 0.05 -29.67 -6.63
C ALA A 205 -0.59 -28.61 -7.54
N PHE A 206 -0.66 -28.87 -8.85
CA PHE A 206 -1.31 -28.00 -9.81
C PHE A 206 -2.81 -27.85 -9.50
N LEU A 207 -3.51 -28.96 -9.26
CA LEU A 207 -4.93 -28.94 -8.91
C LEU A 207 -5.18 -28.18 -7.61
N LEU A 208 -4.33 -28.37 -6.58
CA LEU A 208 -4.41 -27.61 -5.34
C LEU A 208 -4.29 -26.10 -5.58
N LEU A 209 -3.29 -25.66 -6.37
CA LEU A 209 -3.13 -24.25 -6.70
C LEU A 209 -4.28 -23.69 -7.54
N VAL A 210 -4.85 -24.47 -8.47
CA VAL A 210 -6.03 -24.05 -9.26
C VAL A 210 -7.23 -23.84 -8.34
N VAL A 211 -7.48 -24.76 -7.40
CA VAL A 211 -8.55 -24.61 -6.40
C VAL A 211 -8.31 -23.35 -5.58
N LEU A 212 -7.11 -23.15 -5.04
CA LEU A 212 -6.79 -21.94 -4.27
C LEU A 212 -6.92 -20.66 -5.10
N PHE A 213 -6.55 -20.67 -6.38
CA PHE A 213 -6.68 -19.54 -7.29
C PHE A 213 -8.13 -19.18 -7.57
N ILE A 214 -9.00 -20.17 -7.79
CA ILE A 214 -10.44 -19.95 -8.03
C ILE A 214 -11.12 -19.44 -6.75
N PHE A 215 -10.77 -19.99 -5.59
CA PHE A 215 -11.41 -19.63 -4.32
C PHE A 215 -10.69 -18.52 -3.54
N SER A 216 -9.60 -17.94 -4.07
CA SER A 216 -8.77 -16.99 -3.32
C SER A 216 -9.58 -15.79 -2.83
N ASP A 217 -10.47 -15.24 -3.66
CA ASP A 217 -11.27 -14.07 -3.31
C ASP A 217 -12.23 -14.37 -2.16
N ARG A 218 -12.78 -15.59 -2.11
CA ARG A 218 -13.68 -16.03 -1.03
C ARG A 218 -12.91 -16.26 0.27
N ILE A 219 -11.72 -16.88 0.19
CA ILE A 219 -10.84 -17.09 1.33
C ILE A 219 -10.42 -15.74 1.94
N LEU A 220 -10.05 -14.78 1.08
CA LEU A 220 -9.74 -13.41 1.45
C LEU A 220 -10.91 -12.74 2.17
N SER A 221 -12.11 -12.77 1.57
CA SER A 221 -13.29 -12.14 2.19
C SER A 221 -13.61 -12.70 3.59
N PHE A 222 -13.45 -14.01 3.78
CA PHE A 222 -13.67 -14.65 5.09
C PHE A 222 -12.62 -14.22 6.13
N SER A 223 -11.35 -14.08 5.72
CA SER A 223 -10.29 -13.58 6.59
C SER A 223 -10.47 -12.10 6.93
N GLU A 224 -10.90 -11.29 5.95
CA GLU A 224 -11.18 -9.86 6.12
C GLU A 224 -12.38 -9.64 7.06
N GLU A 225 -13.48 -10.41 6.94
CA GLU A 225 -14.60 -10.35 7.89
C GLU A 225 -14.16 -10.57 9.34
N LYS A 226 -13.21 -11.49 9.57
CA LYS A 226 -12.63 -11.73 10.90
C LYS A 226 -11.71 -10.61 11.36
N LEU A 227 -11.04 -9.91 10.44
CA LEU A 227 -10.14 -8.80 10.74
C LEU A 227 -10.92 -7.53 11.12
N TYR A 228 -11.97 -7.21 10.35
CA TYR A 228 -12.74 -5.98 10.57
C TYR A 228 -13.90 -6.14 11.56
N GLY A 229 -14.30 -7.38 11.88
CA GLY A 229 -15.38 -7.66 12.83
C GLY A 229 -16.77 -7.25 12.33
N GLU A 230 -16.90 -6.90 11.06
CA GLU A 230 -18.10 -6.38 10.41
C GLU A 230 -18.28 -6.99 9.02
N ASN A 231 -19.49 -6.89 8.47
CA ASN A 231 -19.79 -7.41 7.13
C ASN A 231 -19.09 -6.56 6.06
N VAL A 232 -18.17 -7.17 5.32
CA VAL A 232 -17.42 -6.51 4.24
C VAL A 232 -18.33 -6.37 3.02
N VAL A 233 -18.68 -5.14 2.65
CA VAL A 233 -19.64 -4.86 1.56
C VAL A 233 -18.98 -4.40 0.26
N TYR A 234 -17.72 -3.97 0.33
CA TYR A 234 -16.94 -3.64 -0.86
C TYR A 234 -15.45 -3.81 -0.56
N THR A 235 -14.75 -4.41 -1.51
CA THR A 235 -13.32 -4.62 -1.40
C THR A 235 -12.66 -4.46 -2.76
N LYS A 236 -11.62 -3.63 -2.85
CA LYS A 236 -10.86 -3.39 -4.08
C LYS A 236 -9.41 -3.10 -3.76
N SER A 237 -8.49 -3.62 -4.57
CA SER A 237 -7.08 -3.21 -4.56
C SER A 237 -6.82 -2.29 -5.74
N SER A 238 -6.27 -1.11 -5.48
CA SER A 238 -5.64 -0.24 -6.47
C SER A 238 -4.11 -0.43 -6.43
N PRO A 239 -3.35 0.14 -7.39
CA PRO A 239 -1.89 0.18 -7.30
C PRO A 239 -1.35 0.93 -6.08
N TYR A 240 -2.19 1.71 -5.39
CA TYR A 240 -1.78 2.55 -4.28
C TYR A 240 -2.17 1.97 -2.91
N GLN A 241 -3.33 1.30 -2.84
CA GLN A 241 -3.90 0.88 -1.56
C GLN A 241 -4.98 -0.21 -1.71
N ARG A 242 -5.28 -0.88 -0.59
CA ARG A 242 -6.47 -1.70 -0.42
C ARG A 242 -7.60 -0.84 0.13
N ILE A 243 -8.72 -0.82 -0.58
CA ILE A 243 -9.95 -0.13 -0.20
C ILE A 243 -10.93 -1.19 0.31
N VAL A 244 -11.32 -1.09 1.58
CA VAL A 244 -12.32 -1.98 2.19
C VAL A 244 -13.42 -1.14 2.82
N LEU A 245 -14.67 -1.40 2.44
CA LEU A 245 -15.86 -0.83 3.07
C LEU A 245 -16.57 -1.93 3.84
N THR A 246 -16.75 -1.71 5.15
CA THR A 246 -17.59 -2.56 5.98
C THR A 246 -18.91 -1.88 6.29
N ARG A 247 -19.89 -2.70 6.64
CA ARG A 247 -21.21 -2.25 7.06
C ARG A 247 -21.67 -3.08 8.25
N ASN A 248 -22.07 -2.39 9.32
CA ASN A 248 -22.86 -2.99 10.38
C ASN A 248 -24.33 -2.46 10.30
N SER A 249 -25.15 -2.78 11.30
CA SER A 249 -26.57 -2.37 11.29
C SER A 249 -26.78 -0.84 11.41
N ARG A 250 -25.75 -0.09 11.83
CA ARG A 250 -25.82 1.34 12.15
C ARG A 250 -24.97 2.21 11.23
N GLU A 251 -23.85 1.72 10.72
CA GLU A 251 -22.86 2.55 10.04
C GLU A 251 -22.13 1.82 8.90
N PHE A 252 -21.50 2.63 8.03
CA PHE A 252 -20.47 2.22 7.10
C PHE A 252 -19.12 2.71 7.59
N ARG A 253 -18.08 1.88 7.45
CA ARG A 253 -16.70 2.24 7.75
C ARG A 253 -15.81 1.95 6.56
N LEU A 254 -14.95 2.90 6.23
CA LEU A 254 -13.95 2.73 5.18
C LEU A 254 -12.58 2.53 5.81
N TYR A 255 -11.87 1.52 5.32
CA TYR A 255 -10.49 1.23 5.68
C TYR A 255 -9.61 1.32 4.43
N LEU A 256 -8.47 2.01 4.57
CA LEU A 256 -7.41 2.04 3.57
C LEU A 256 -6.17 1.40 4.20
N ASN A 257 -5.70 0.30 3.61
CA ASN A 257 -4.62 -0.52 4.17
C ASN A 257 -4.83 -0.84 5.66
N ASN A 258 -6.03 -1.32 6.01
CA ASN A 258 -6.48 -1.62 7.37
C ASN A 258 -6.63 -0.42 8.33
N ASN A 259 -6.25 0.80 7.93
CA ASN A 259 -6.45 2.00 8.75
C ASN A 259 -7.84 2.60 8.48
N LEU A 260 -8.61 2.84 9.54
CA LEU A 260 -9.93 3.46 9.45
C LEU A 260 -9.80 4.91 8.92
N GLN A 261 -10.57 5.23 7.87
CA GLN A 261 -10.57 6.55 7.22
C GLN A 261 -11.84 7.35 7.41
N PHE A 262 -12.98 6.70 7.69
CA PHE A 262 -14.15 7.37 8.24
C PHE A 262 -15.16 6.35 8.78
N SER A 263 -16.05 6.83 9.66
CA SER A 263 -17.35 6.19 9.91
C SER A 263 -18.51 7.11 9.51
N SER A 264 -19.53 6.55 8.87
CA SER A 264 -20.68 7.33 8.38
C SER A 264 -21.51 8.00 9.48
N VAL A 265 -21.38 7.56 10.74
CA VAL A 265 -22.17 8.13 11.85
C VAL A 265 -21.53 9.36 12.46
N ASP A 266 -20.22 9.58 12.27
CA ASP A 266 -19.48 10.65 12.93
C ASP A 266 -18.50 11.43 12.03
N GLU A 267 -18.33 11.04 10.76
CA GLU A 267 -17.50 11.76 9.79
C GLU A 267 -17.84 13.25 9.71
N TYR A 268 -19.09 13.64 9.99
CA TYR A 268 -19.48 15.04 10.02
C TYR A 268 -18.68 15.84 11.05
N ARG A 269 -18.24 15.25 12.18
CA ARG A 269 -17.41 15.95 13.17
C ARG A 269 -16.04 16.26 12.61
N TYR A 270 -15.44 15.29 11.91
CA TYR A 270 -14.16 15.45 11.23
C TYR A 270 -14.25 16.50 10.13
N HIS A 271 -15.17 16.33 9.16
CA HIS A 271 -15.24 17.21 8.00
C HIS A 271 -15.74 18.62 8.35
N GLU A 272 -16.65 18.78 9.32
CA GLU A 272 -17.04 20.11 9.77
C GLU A 272 -15.89 20.85 10.46
N ALA A 273 -15.07 20.16 11.27
CA ALA A 273 -13.88 20.72 11.91
C ALA A 273 -12.75 21.00 10.91
N LEU A 274 -12.59 20.17 9.88
CA LEU A 274 -11.62 20.37 8.82
C LEU A 274 -11.98 21.58 7.94
N VAL A 275 -13.24 21.71 7.52
CA VAL A 275 -13.62 22.68 6.49
C VAL A 275 -14.06 24.04 7.05
N HIS A 276 -14.96 24.06 8.03
CA HIS A 276 -15.67 25.29 8.38
C HIS A 276 -14.83 26.35 9.09
N PRO A 277 -13.85 26.04 9.96
CA PRO A 277 -12.96 27.05 10.50
C PRO A 277 -12.26 27.87 9.42
N ALA A 278 -11.61 27.21 8.45
CA ALA A 278 -10.90 27.90 7.38
C ALA A 278 -11.84 28.70 6.47
N MET A 279 -12.95 28.07 6.02
CA MET A 279 -13.92 28.71 5.12
C MET A 279 -14.62 29.91 5.76
N SER A 280 -14.92 29.85 7.06
CA SER A 280 -15.62 30.91 7.77
C SER A 280 -14.72 32.12 8.09
N MET A 281 -13.42 31.90 8.28
CA MET A 281 -12.42 32.93 8.60
C MET A 281 -11.70 33.52 7.38
N ALA A 282 -11.78 32.87 6.22
CA ALA A 282 -11.22 33.42 4.98
C ALA A 282 -12.00 34.66 4.53
N LYS A 283 -11.28 35.69 4.03
CA LYS A 283 -11.88 36.93 3.49
C LYS A 283 -12.58 36.67 2.15
N LYS A 284 -12.06 35.74 1.35
CA LYS A 284 -12.63 35.25 0.08
C LYS A 284 -12.63 33.72 0.08
N ILE A 285 -13.50 33.12 -0.72
CA ILE A 285 -13.64 31.65 -0.87
C ILE A 285 -14.02 31.26 -2.30
N ASP A 286 -13.64 32.06 -3.30
CA ASP A 286 -14.03 31.85 -4.70
C ASP A 286 -13.40 30.57 -5.26
N HIS A 287 -12.11 30.36 -4.94
CA HIS A 287 -11.30 29.26 -5.43
C HIS A 287 -10.80 28.41 -4.28
N VAL A 288 -11.27 27.17 -4.20
CA VAL A 288 -10.91 26.22 -3.14
C VAL A 288 -10.10 25.06 -3.70
N LEU A 289 -8.97 24.74 -3.07
CA LEU A 289 -8.16 23.56 -3.36
C LEU A 289 -8.33 22.54 -2.25
N ILE A 290 -8.57 21.28 -2.61
CA ILE A 290 -8.56 20.14 -1.70
C ILE A 290 -7.51 19.15 -2.20
N LEU A 291 -6.57 18.79 -1.34
CA LEU A 291 -5.54 17.80 -1.60
C LEU A 291 -5.82 16.56 -0.74
N GLY A 292 -6.00 15.40 -1.35
CA GLY A 292 -6.59 14.21 -0.72
C GLY A 292 -8.12 14.26 -0.75
N GLY A 293 -8.80 13.65 0.22
CA GLY A 293 -10.26 13.71 0.35
C GLY A 293 -11.06 13.10 -0.82
N GLY A 294 -10.54 12.03 -1.44
CA GLY A 294 -11.16 11.35 -2.59
C GLY A 294 -12.58 10.80 -2.36
N ASP A 295 -13.04 10.73 -1.12
CA ASP A 295 -14.43 10.42 -0.74
C ASP A 295 -15.44 11.56 -1.07
N GLY A 296 -14.95 12.79 -1.15
CA GLY A 296 -15.76 13.98 -1.46
C GLY A 296 -16.56 14.55 -0.28
N PHE A 297 -16.32 14.14 0.97
CA PHE A 297 -16.96 14.73 2.14
C PHE A 297 -16.48 16.16 2.41
N ALA A 298 -15.18 16.43 2.28
CA ALA A 298 -14.68 17.81 2.35
C ALA A 298 -15.34 18.69 1.25
N VAL A 299 -15.49 18.17 0.03
CA VAL A 299 -16.20 18.86 -1.07
C VAL A 299 -17.66 19.13 -0.69
N ARG A 300 -18.35 18.16 -0.08
CA ARG A 300 -19.74 18.32 0.40
C ARG A 300 -19.86 19.51 1.36
N GLU A 301 -18.93 19.64 2.30
CA GLU A 301 -18.92 20.75 3.26
C GLU A 301 -18.61 22.10 2.60
N VAL A 302 -17.65 22.13 1.67
CA VAL A 302 -17.31 23.34 0.89
C VAL A 302 -18.51 23.81 0.04
N LEU A 303 -19.27 22.87 -0.55
CA LEU A 303 -20.45 23.19 -1.37
C LEU A 303 -21.61 23.82 -0.59
N LYS A 304 -21.60 23.79 0.75
CA LYS A 304 -22.56 24.56 1.57
C LYS A 304 -22.39 26.07 1.39
N TYR A 305 -21.22 26.53 0.94
CA TYR A 305 -20.94 27.94 0.69
C TYR A 305 -21.25 28.32 -0.76
N LYS A 306 -22.35 29.07 -0.96
CA LYS A 306 -22.84 29.43 -2.30
C LYS A 306 -21.86 30.32 -3.10
N GLU A 307 -21.03 31.10 -2.41
CA GLU A 307 -20.04 32.02 -2.98
C GLU A 307 -18.92 31.29 -3.74
N VAL A 308 -18.63 30.03 -3.40
CA VAL A 308 -17.57 29.24 -4.06
C VAL A 308 -17.84 29.16 -5.56
N LYS A 309 -16.84 29.50 -6.38
CA LYS A 309 -16.93 29.47 -7.84
C LYS A 309 -16.40 28.17 -8.41
N ASP A 310 -15.22 27.74 -7.97
CA ASP A 310 -14.65 26.44 -8.35
C ASP A 310 -13.93 25.74 -7.20
N ILE A 311 -13.95 24.42 -7.26
CA ILE A 311 -13.27 23.52 -6.34
C ILE A 311 -12.36 22.62 -7.17
N THR A 312 -11.07 22.57 -6.82
CA THR A 312 -10.14 21.60 -7.38
C THR A 312 -9.85 20.53 -6.33
N LEU A 313 -10.15 19.27 -6.63
CA LEU A 313 -9.82 18.11 -5.80
C LEU A 313 -8.69 17.32 -6.47
N VAL A 314 -7.59 17.13 -5.75
CA VAL A 314 -6.43 16.36 -6.23
C VAL A 314 -6.23 15.16 -5.32
N ASP A 315 -6.50 13.97 -5.84
CA ASP A 315 -6.35 12.71 -5.12
C ASP A 315 -5.45 11.76 -5.94
N LEU A 316 -4.66 10.92 -5.28
CA LEU A 316 -3.78 9.99 -5.97
C LEU A 316 -4.56 8.85 -6.65
N ASP A 317 -5.62 8.37 -6.01
CA ASP A 317 -6.27 7.10 -6.36
C ASP A 317 -7.55 7.32 -7.17
N GLY A 318 -7.47 7.02 -8.47
CA GLY A 318 -8.61 7.04 -9.38
C GLY A 318 -9.72 6.07 -8.97
N GLU A 319 -9.39 4.93 -8.37
CA GLU A 319 -10.41 3.96 -7.92
C GLU A 319 -11.24 4.55 -6.77
N MET A 320 -10.59 5.29 -5.85
CA MET A 320 -11.26 5.91 -4.72
C MET A 320 -12.31 6.95 -5.17
N THR A 321 -11.88 7.91 -5.99
CA THR A 321 -12.78 8.95 -6.51
C THR A 321 -13.89 8.37 -7.40
N ASN A 322 -13.59 7.38 -8.25
CA ASN A 322 -14.59 6.73 -9.10
C ASN A 322 -15.60 5.93 -8.27
N PHE A 323 -15.16 5.24 -7.21
CA PHE A 323 -16.04 4.50 -6.32
C PHE A 323 -17.03 5.45 -5.62
N PHE A 324 -16.55 6.54 -5.02
CA PHE A 324 -17.40 7.50 -4.33
C PHE A 324 -18.27 8.35 -5.26
N LYS A 325 -17.87 8.50 -6.52
CA LYS A 325 -18.65 9.21 -7.54
C LYS A 325 -19.77 8.36 -8.13
N ASN A 326 -19.58 7.06 -8.30
CA ASN A 326 -20.50 6.21 -9.07
C ASN A 326 -21.33 5.25 -8.20
N ASN A 327 -20.85 4.84 -7.03
CA ASN A 327 -21.60 3.95 -6.14
C ASN A 327 -22.78 4.68 -5.48
N GLU A 328 -23.99 4.15 -5.59
CA GLU A 328 -25.21 4.80 -5.06
C GLU A 328 -25.15 5.09 -3.56
N THR A 329 -24.60 4.17 -2.77
CA THR A 329 -24.52 4.34 -1.31
C THR A 329 -23.53 5.45 -0.96
N MET A 330 -22.34 5.43 -1.57
CA MET A 330 -21.31 6.45 -1.32
C MET A 330 -21.75 7.83 -1.82
N ARG A 331 -22.38 7.88 -3.01
CA ARG A 331 -23.01 9.09 -3.55
C ARG A 331 -24.05 9.69 -2.61
N ARG A 332 -24.81 8.86 -1.90
CA ARG A 332 -25.78 9.35 -0.91
C ARG A 332 -25.08 9.92 0.32
N LEU A 333 -23.99 9.30 0.79
CA LEU A 333 -23.22 9.78 1.93
C LEU A 333 -22.53 11.13 1.64
N ASN A 334 -21.85 11.25 0.49
CA ASN A 334 -21.20 12.50 0.09
C ASN A 334 -22.17 13.51 -0.58
N GLN A 335 -23.46 13.18 -0.66
CA GLN A 335 -24.52 14.00 -1.27
C GLN A 335 -24.22 14.38 -2.73
N SER A 336 -23.64 13.46 -3.49
CA SER A 336 -23.22 13.63 -4.89
C SER A 336 -22.27 14.81 -5.11
N SER A 337 -21.49 15.18 -4.09
CA SER A 337 -20.51 16.27 -4.16
C SER A 337 -19.51 16.09 -5.30
N LEU A 338 -19.07 14.85 -5.56
CA LEU A 338 -18.14 14.49 -6.65
C LEU A 338 -18.71 14.64 -8.07
N SER A 339 -20.00 14.91 -8.19
CA SER A 339 -20.68 15.18 -9.48
C SER A 339 -21.08 16.64 -9.65
N ASN A 340 -20.69 17.52 -8.71
CA ASN A 340 -21.06 18.93 -8.78
C ASN A 340 -20.34 19.63 -9.95
N PRO A 341 -21.02 20.50 -10.73
CA PRO A 341 -20.41 21.19 -11.87
C PRO A 341 -19.29 22.17 -11.49
N LYS A 342 -19.21 22.61 -10.21
CA LYS A 342 -18.13 23.45 -9.71
C LYS A 342 -16.85 22.67 -9.40
N LEU A 343 -16.92 21.34 -9.36
CA LEU A 343 -15.80 20.48 -8.97
C LEU A 343 -15.01 20.01 -10.19
N LYS A 344 -13.68 20.15 -10.11
CA LYS A 344 -12.72 19.48 -10.97
C LYS A 344 -11.93 18.45 -10.17
N VAL A 345 -12.09 17.17 -10.51
CA VAL A 345 -11.31 16.07 -9.93
C VAL A 345 -10.08 15.80 -10.78
N ILE A 346 -8.91 15.69 -10.15
CA ILE A 346 -7.63 15.40 -10.80
C ILE A 346 -7.01 14.21 -10.07
N ASN A 347 -6.82 13.10 -10.79
CA ASN A 347 -6.15 11.92 -10.23
C ASN A 347 -4.64 11.99 -10.52
N LYS A 348 -3.86 12.55 -9.58
CA LYS A 348 -2.41 12.74 -9.69
C LYS A 348 -1.78 12.86 -8.31
N ASP A 349 -0.49 12.50 -8.20
CA ASP A 349 0.30 12.77 -6.99
C ASP A 349 0.26 14.27 -6.64
N ALA A 350 -0.19 14.58 -5.43
CA ALA A 350 -0.42 15.96 -4.98
C ALA A 350 0.88 16.78 -4.94
N TYR A 351 2.01 16.18 -4.57
CA TYR A 351 3.30 16.88 -4.58
C TYR A 351 3.65 17.31 -6.01
N ILE A 352 3.58 16.38 -6.96
CA ILE A 352 3.89 16.66 -8.37
C ILE A 352 2.93 17.71 -8.93
N TRP A 353 1.64 17.57 -8.65
CA TRP A 353 0.63 18.51 -9.14
C TRP A 353 0.80 19.92 -8.56
N VAL A 354 1.06 20.06 -7.25
CA VAL A 354 1.34 21.36 -6.60
C VAL A 354 2.59 21.99 -7.21
N LYS A 355 3.62 21.19 -7.54
CA LYS A 355 4.84 21.68 -8.17
C LYS A 355 4.60 22.32 -9.54
N GLU A 356 3.72 21.73 -10.33
CA GLU A 356 3.41 22.16 -11.70
C GLU A 356 2.35 23.28 -11.76
N ASN A 357 1.53 23.43 -10.71
CA ASN A 357 0.43 24.39 -10.70
C ASN A 357 0.86 25.77 -10.20
N THR A 358 0.32 26.81 -10.83
CA THR A 358 0.57 28.23 -10.48
C THR A 358 -0.70 28.98 -10.08
N LYS A 359 -1.89 28.36 -10.19
CA LYS A 359 -3.16 28.98 -9.77
C LYS A 359 -3.13 29.25 -8.26
N LYS A 360 -3.57 30.46 -7.88
CA LYS A 360 -3.76 30.87 -6.49
C LYS A 360 -5.14 30.44 -5.97
N TYR A 361 -5.22 30.08 -4.70
CA TYR A 361 -6.46 29.67 -4.04
C TYR A 361 -6.71 30.51 -2.79
N ASP A 362 -7.98 30.78 -2.50
CA ASP A 362 -8.38 31.52 -1.31
C ASP A 362 -8.38 30.62 -0.07
N VAL A 363 -8.75 29.35 -0.26
CA VAL A 363 -8.72 28.32 0.79
C VAL A 363 -8.07 27.05 0.25
N ILE A 364 -7.16 26.47 1.02
CA ILE A 364 -6.52 25.19 0.74
C ILE A 364 -6.82 24.23 1.90
N ILE A 365 -7.38 23.07 1.59
CA ILE A 365 -7.72 22.01 2.54
C ILE A 365 -6.85 20.80 2.22
N ILE A 366 -6.10 20.31 3.20
CA ILE A 366 -5.20 19.19 3.06
C ILE A 366 -5.74 18.04 3.93
N ASP A 367 -6.29 17.06 3.24
CA ASP A 367 -7.01 15.91 3.79
C ASP A 367 -6.33 14.61 3.33
N PHE A 368 -5.03 14.52 3.64
CA PHE A 368 -4.24 13.34 3.36
C PHE A 368 -4.42 12.29 4.46
N PRO A 369 -4.24 11.00 4.15
CA PRO A 369 -4.09 9.98 5.18
C PRO A 369 -2.92 10.29 6.12
N ASP A 370 -2.96 9.66 7.29
CA ASP A 370 -1.88 9.74 8.28
C ASP A 370 -0.53 9.28 7.71
N PRO A 371 0.60 9.88 8.15
CA PRO A 371 1.95 9.69 7.59
C PRO A 371 2.61 8.35 7.97
N SER A 372 1.89 7.24 7.81
CA SER A 372 2.27 5.86 8.16
C SER A 372 3.39 5.24 7.29
N ASN A 373 3.88 5.95 6.29
CA ASN A 373 5.00 5.53 5.46
C ASN A 373 5.65 6.74 4.78
N TYR A 374 6.85 6.54 4.21
CA TYR A 374 7.61 7.59 3.53
C TYR A 374 6.91 8.24 2.33
N SER A 375 6.03 7.50 1.63
CA SER A 375 5.27 8.05 0.50
C SER A 375 4.21 9.05 0.95
N LEU A 376 3.64 8.87 2.15
CA LEU A 376 2.73 9.83 2.78
C LEU A 376 3.50 10.91 3.54
N GLY A 377 4.56 10.54 4.27
CA GLY A 377 5.41 11.48 5.02
C GLY A 377 6.00 12.62 4.17
N LYS A 378 6.29 12.34 2.89
CA LYS A 378 6.74 13.37 1.92
C LYS A 378 5.73 14.51 1.73
N LEU A 379 4.43 14.23 1.87
CA LEU A 379 3.33 15.18 1.69
C LEU A 379 3.17 16.13 2.90
N TYR A 380 3.86 15.85 4.00
CA TYR A 380 3.91 16.69 5.20
C TYR A 380 5.31 17.30 5.40
N SER A 381 6.13 17.33 4.35
CA SER A 381 7.51 17.84 4.43
C SER A 381 7.58 19.36 4.27
N LEU A 382 8.63 19.97 4.82
CA LEU A 382 8.94 21.38 4.61
C LEU A 382 8.98 21.75 3.12
N GLN A 383 9.56 20.87 2.30
CA GLN A 383 9.65 21.10 0.87
C GLN A 383 8.26 21.12 0.23
N PHE A 384 7.34 20.22 0.61
CA PHE A 384 5.96 20.24 0.12
C PHE A 384 5.27 21.58 0.46
N TYR A 385 5.38 22.07 1.70
CA TYR A 385 4.76 23.35 2.07
C TYR A 385 5.38 24.55 1.35
N ARG A 386 6.68 24.53 1.01
CA ARG A 386 7.32 25.54 0.17
C ARG A 386 6.81 25.53 -1.28
N GLU A 387 6.54 24.34 -1.82
CA GLU A 387 5.88 24.24 -3.14
C GLU A 387 4.44 24.78 -3.04
N LEU A 388 3.74 24.52 -1.93
CA LEU A 388 2.38 24.97 -1.66
C LEU A 388 2.26 26.50 -1.52
N GLU A 389 3.24 27.17 -0.91
CA GLU A 389 3.29 28.63 -0.78
C GLU A 389 3.04 29.34 -2.12
N ARG A 390 3.55 28.78 -3.23
CA ARG A 390 3.32 29.36 -4.57
C ARG A 390 1.86 29.37 -5.01
N LEU A 391 0.99 28.59 -4.38
CA LEU A 391 -0.45 28.53 -4.67
C LEU A 391 -1.26 29.45 -3.74
N THR A 392 -0.59 30.22 -2.88
CA THR A 392 -1.24 31.05 -1.85
C THR A 392 -1.06 32.56 -2.11
N ALA A 393 -2.00 33.35 -1.61
CA ALA A 393 -1.90 34.78 -1.42
C ALA A 393 -1.78 35.10 0.09
N LEU A 394 -1.60 36.38 0.45
CA LEU A 394 -1.42 36.78 1.85
C LEU A 394 -2.61 36.40 2.75
N ASP A 395 -3.83 36.45 2.23
CA ASP A 395 -5.06 36.14 2.95
C ASP A 395 -5.56 34.71 2.79
N THR A 396 -4.81 33.85 2.07
CA THR A 396 -5.16 32.44 1.90
C THR A 396 -5.21 31.73 3.26
N LYS A 397 -6.29 30.98 3.50
CA LYS A 397 -6.40 30.09 4.66
C LYS A 397 -6.08 28.67 4.26
N ILE A 398 -5.16 28.06 4.99
CA ILE A 398 -4.74 26.67 4.80
C ILE A 398 -5.18 25.90 6.02
N VAL A 399 -5.70 24.70 5.82
CA VAL A 399 -6.00 23.77 6.90
C VAL A 399 -5.45 22.40 6.54
N VAL A 400 -4.81 21.76 7.52
CA VAL A 400 -4.18 20.45 7.38
C VAL A 400 -4.71 19.56 8.49
N GLN A 401 -5.12 18.34 8.17
CA GLN A 401 -5.35 17.31 9.19
C GLN A 401 -4.00 16.87 9.77
N THR A 402 -3.87 16.82 11.10
CA THR A 402 -2.57 16.64 11.77
C THR A 402 -2.55 15.49 12.77
N THR A 403 -3.29 14.41 12.49
CA THR A 403 -3.42 13.21 13.35
C THR A 403 -3.87 13.54 14.78
N SER A 404 -3.74 12.60 15.72
CA SER A 404 -4.18 12.77 17.10
C SER A 404 -3.17 13.51 17.97
N PRO A 405 -3.53 14.65 18.61
CA PRO A 405 -2.66 15.29 19.59
C PRO A 405 -2.60 14.52 20.93
N TYR A 406 -3.46 13.51 21.13
CA TYR A 406 -3.48 12.70 22.34
C TYR A 406 -2.73 11.38 22.14
N PHE A 407 -3.02 10.65 21.06
CA PHE A 407 -2.37 9.37 20.77
C PHE A 407 -1.00 9.53 20.10
N ALA A 408 -0.82 10.58 19.30
CA ALA A 408 0.42 10.85 18.55
C ALA A 408 0.88 12.32 18.68
N PRO A 409 1.14 12.80 19.91
CA PRO A 409 1.47 14.20 20.15
C PRO A 409 2.72 14.67 19.40
N LYS A 410 3.80 13.86 19.32
CA LYS A 410 4.99 14.24 18.55
C LYS A 410 4.67 14.40 17.08
N SER A 411 3.91 13.47 16.51
CA SER A 411 3.49 13.52 15.11
C SER A 411 2.64 14.77 14.83
N PHE A 412 1.65 15.05 15.68
CA PHE A 412 0.79 16.23 15.59
C PHE A 412 1.60 17.53 15.60
N TRP A 413 2.44 17.73 16.62
CA TRP A 413 3.23 18.95 16.77
C TRP A 413 4.39 19.04 15.75
N CYS A 414 4.82 17.92 15.17
CA CYS A 414 5.80 17.90 14.08
C CYS A 414 5.19 18.50 12.81
N ILE A 415 3.95 18.12 12.48
CA ILE A 415 3.25 18.67 11.32
C ILE A 415 3.03 20.18 11.51
N GLU A 416 2.50 20.60 12.66
CA GLU A 416 2.29 22.03 12.96
C GLU A 416 3.60 22.83 12.89
N LYS A 417 4.66 22.35 13.54
CA LYS A 417 5.97 23.00 13.50
C LYS A 417 6.51 23.12 12.07
N THR A 418 6.33 22.08 11.26
CA THR A 418 6.80 22.07 9.87
C THR A 418 6.02 23.04 8.99
N ILE A 419 4.72 23.19 9.23
CA ILE A 419 3.87 24.22 8.58
C ILE A 419 4.37 25.63 8.94
N ASN A 420 4.68 25.86 10.22
CA ASN A 420 5.09 27.17 10.75
C ASN A 420 6.44 27.67 10.21
N GLU A 421 7.29 26.78 9.68
CA GLU A 421 8.54 27.14 8.97
C GLU A 421 8.29 27.84 7.62
N VAL A 422 7.07 27.75 7.07
CA VAL A 422 6.67 28.40 5.81
C VAL A 422 5.61 29.48 6.05
N PHE A 423 4.59 29.16 6.86
CA PHE A 423 3.49 30.06 7.14
C PHE A 423 3.61 30.63 8.56
N PRO A 424 3.88 31.94 8.73
CA PRO A 424 4.26 32.52 10.02
C PRO A 424 3.14 32.52 11.07
N PHE A 425 1.89 32.28 10.67
CA PHE A 425 0.75 32.18 11.57
C PHE A 425 0.10 30.81 11.41
N ALA A 426 0.53 29.87 12.25
CA ALA A 426 -0.11 28.58 12.44
C ALA A 426 -0.91 28.55 13.76
N THR A 427 -2.06 27.88 13.75
CA THR A 427 -2.88 27.65 14.95
C THR A 427 -3.42 26.23 14.89
N ALA A 428 -2.89 25.41 15.78
CA ALA A 428 -3.36 24.06 16.06
C ALA A 428 -4.75 24.09 16.72
N TYR A 429 -5.57 23.09 16.41
CA TYR A 429 -6.86 22.84 17.07
C TYR A 429 -7.23 21.35 16.95
N HIS A 430 -8.20 20.90 17.73
CA HIS A 430 -8.60 19.50 17.74
C HIS A 430 -10.06 19.32 18.10
N THR A 431 -10.57 18.11 17.87
CA THR A 431 -11.87 17.67 18.36
C THR A 431 -11.92 16.16 18.55
N TYR A 432 -12.78 15.71 19.46
CA TYR A 432 -13.12 14.31 19.58
C TYR A 432 -13.99 13.84 18.42
N VAL A 433 -13.51 12.87 17.64
CA VAL A 433 -14.24 12.11 16.62
C VAL A 433 -14.41 10.68 17.16
N PRO A 434 -15.62 10.23 17.53
CA PRO A 434 -15.82 8.97 18.25
C PRO A 434 -15.10 7.74 17.68
N SER A 435 -15.03 7.60 16.36
CA SER A 435 -14.35 6.49 15.70
C SER A 435 -12.82 6.59 15.69
N PHE A 436 -12.26 7.79 15.83
CA PHE A 436 -10.80 8.05 15.79
C PHE A 436 -10.22 8.43 17.16
N GLY A 437 -11.07 8.83 18.10
CA GLY A 437 -10.69 9.49 19.34
C GLY A 437 -10.42 10.98 19.16
N GLU A 438 -9.47 11.53 19.93
CA GLU A 438 -9.07 12.94 19.78
C GLU A 438 -8.32 13.14 18.47
N TRP A 439 -8.77 14.07 17.65
CA TRP A 439 -8.26 14.28 16.30
C TRP A 439 -7.92 15.74 16.03
N GLY A 440 -6.80 15.96 15.37
CA GLY A 440 -6.12 17.24 15.28
C GLY A 440 -6.09 17.84 13.89
N PHE A 441 -6.00 19.16 13.88
CA PHE A 441 -5.87 19.98 12.67
C PHE A 441 -4.94 21.17 12.94
N SER A 442 -4.37 21.72 11.87
CA SER A 442 -3.59 22.96 11.92
C SER A 442 -4.07 23.93 10.85
N MET A 443 -4.47 25.12 11.27
CA MET A 443 -4.77 26.23 10.36
C MET A 443 -3.53 27.10 10.17
N ALA A 444 -3.24 27.50 8.95
CA ALA A 444 -2.08 28.31 8.61
C ALA A 444 -2.41 29.44 7.63
N SER A 445 -1.63 30.52 7.68
CA SER A 445 -1.86 31.75 6.91
C SER A 445 -0.61 32.66 6.97
N PHE A 446 -0.50 33.60 6.03
CA PHE A 446 0.48 34.70 6.10
C PHE A 446 0.01 35.89 6.93
N GLU A 447 -1.30 36.00 7.18
CA GLU A 447 -1.88 36.94 8.14
C GLU A 447 -2.28 36.24 9.46
N PRO A 448 -2.29 36.96 10.60
CA PRO A 448 -2.76 36.43 11.89
C PRO A 448 -4.16 35.82 11.82
N ILE A 449 -4.35 34.69 12.51
CA ILE A 449 -5.66 34.05 12.68
C ILE A 449 -6.36 34.71 13.87
N ASN A 450 -7.32 35.60 13.60
CA ASN A 450 -7.95 36.47 14.61
C ASN A 450 -9.39 36.04 14.99
N ASN A 451 -9.77 34.80 14.70
CA ASN A 451 -11.09 34.22 14.97
C ASN A 451 -12.27 35.03 14.40
N LYS A 452 -12.03 35.96 13.46
CA LYS A 452 -13.08 36.75 12.84
C LYS A 452 -13.84 35.92 11.82
N ILE A 453 -15.13 35.74 12.07
CA ILE A 453 -16.04 35.01 11.18
C ILE A 453 -16.65 35.97 10.16
N TYR A 454 -16.37 35.73 8.87
CA TYR A 454 -16.93 36.52 7.76
C TYR A 454 -18.26 35.96 7.25
N ARG A 455 -18.50 34.67 7.46
CA ARG A 455 -19.65 33.94 6.89
C ARG A 455 -20.03 32.74 7.73
N LYS A 456 -21.32 32.41 7.75
CA LYS A 456 -21.88 31.23 8.42
C LYS A 456 -22.81 30.48 7.47
N VAL A 457 -22.76 29.16 7.52
CA VAL A 457 -23.72 28.25 6.88
C VAL A 457 -24.67 27.66 7.94
N PRO A 458 -25.96 27.49 7.61
CA PRO A 458 -26.93 26.92 8.54
C PRO A 458 -26.80 25.39 8.65
N ASN A 459 -27.43 24.81 9.68
CA ASN A 459 -27.63 23.36 9.85
C ASN A 459 -26.33 22.53 9.91
N LEU A 460 -25.27 23.10 10.50
CA LEU A 460 -24.11 22.31 10.93
C LEU A 460 -24.50 21.43 12.12
N LYS A 461 -24.00 20.20 12.13
CA LYS A 461 -24.31 19.21 13.19
C LYS A 461 -23.36 19.34 14.37
N PHE A 462 -22.15 19.84 14.15
CA PHE A 462 -21.08 19.89 15.13
C PHE A 462 -20.48 21.29 15.30
N TYR A 463 -19.99 21.90 14.22
CA TYR A 463 -19.23 23.15 14.32
C TYR A 463 -20.16 24.34 14.59
N ASP A 464 -19.90 25.07 15.68
CA ASP A 464 -20.71 26.17 16.19
C ASP A 464 -20.05 27.55 16.03
N TYR A 465 -18.94 27.62 15.28
CA TYR A 465 -18.10 28.82 15.10
C TYR A 465 -17.33 29.26 16.35
N ASN A 466 -17.23 28.42 17.39
CA ASN A 466 -16.38 28.66 18.56
C ASN A 466 -14.98 28.06 18.38
N PHE A 467 -14.18 28.66 17.51
CA PHE A 467 -12.83 28.16 17.23
C PHE A 467 -11.90 28.17 18.45
N SER A 468 -12.07 29.12 19.37
CA SER A 468 -11.29 29.19 20.60
C SER A 468 -11.40 27.92 21.44
N GLN A 469 -12.57 27.27 21.46
CA GLN A 469 -12.77 26.01 22.16
C GLN A 469 -11.99 24.86 21.52
N LEU A 470 -11.94 24.79 20.18
CA LEU A 470 -11.18 23.75 19.47
C LEU A 470 -9.66 23.95 19.61
N SER A 471 -9.20 25.19 19.80
CA SER A 471 -7.77 25.51 19.95
C SER A 471 -7.21 25.32 21.38
N TYR A 472 -8.02 24.82 22.31
CA TYR A 472 -7.59 24.59 23.69
C TYR A 472 -6.95 23.22 23.88
N PHE A 473 -5.66 23.15 24.22
CA PHE A 473 -4.95 21.90 24.51
C PHE A 473 -4.63 21.73 26.00
N THR A 474 -4.94 20.56 26.55
CA THR A 474 -4.53 20.13 27.88
C THR A 474 -3.01 19.86 27.94
N LYS A 475 -2.45 19.65 29.14
CA LYS A 475 -1.00 19.53 29.33
C LYS A 475 -0.41 18.26 28.72
N ASP A 476 -1.18 17.17 28.74
CA ASP A 476 -0.86 15.84 28.20
C ASP A 476 -0.89 15.78 26.67
N MET A 477 -1.62 16.69 26.02
CA MET A 477 -1.62 16.82 24.56
C MET A 477 -0.48 17.68 24.02
N LYS A 478 0.36 18.25 24.89
CA LYS A 478 1.48 19.12 24.50
C LYS A 478 2.78 18.36 24.59
N THR A 479 3.62 18.54 23.57
CA THR A 479 4.97 17.98 23.55
C THR A 479 6.00 19.07 23.32
N LYS A 480 7.27 18.76 23.63
CA LYS A 480 8.43 19.62 23.39
C LYS A 480 9.45 18.83 22.58
N ASP A 481 10.46 19.54 22.08
CA ASP A 481 11.62 18.92 21.42
C ASP A 481 11.26 18.13 20.15
N ILE A 482 10.52 18.78 19.26
CA ILE A 482 10.09 18.22 17.97
C ILE A 482 10.95 18.74 16.83
N GLU A 483 11.35 17.86 15.92
CA GLU A 483 12.07 18.21 14.71
C GLU A 483 11.14 18.59 13.55
N VAL A 484 11.68 19.36 12.60
CA VAL A 484 10.98 19.69 11.34
C VAL A 484 11.06 18.50 10.40
N ASN A 485 9.93 18.10 9.83
CA ASN A 485 9.87 17.04 8.83
C ASN A 485 10.40 17.55 7.47
N ARG A 486 11.43 16.88 6.95
CA ARG A 486 12.10 17.18 5.68
C ARG A 486 12.16 15.90 4.84
N LEU A 487 12.31 16.06 3.53
CA LEU A 487 12.39 14.91 2.61
C LEU A 487 13.54 13.94 2.92
N ASP A 488 14.64 14.43 3.52
CA ASP A 488 15.85 13.67 3.84
C ASP A 488 15.80 13.01 5.23
N ASN A 489 15.21 13.65 6.25
CA ASN A 489 15.10 13.06 7.59
C ASN A 489 13.84 12.21 7.79
N GLN A 490 12.72 12.59 7.16
CA GLN A 490 11.40 11.95 7.26
C GLN A 490 11.01 11.61 8.71
N ILE A 491 11.34 12.49 9.66
CA ILE A 491 11.21 12.23 11.11
C ILE A 491 9.75 11.97 11.52
N LEU A 492 8.79 12.53 10.78
CA LEU A 492 7.37 12.36 11.04
C LEU A 492 6.94 10.89 10.96
N VAL A 493 7.45 10.13 10.00
CA VAL A 493 7.12 8.70 9.85
C VAL A 493 7.60 7.92 11.08
N ARG A 494 8.79 8.26 11.60
CA ARG A 494 9.35 7.62 12.80
C ARG A 494 8.54 7.95 14.05
N TYR A 495 8.17 9.22 14.24
CA TYR A 495 7.30 9.60 15.36
C TYR A 495 5.95 8.89 15.28
N PHE A 496 5.38 8.79 14.07
CA PHE A 496 4.11 8.12 13.85
C PHE A 496 4.19 6.64 14.24
N ASP A 497 5.19 5.92 13.75
CA ASP A 497 5.41 4.50 14.06
C ASP A 497 5.69 4.27 15.56
N GLU A 498 6.49 5.13 16.19
CA GLU A 498 6.79 5.07 17.64
C GLU A 498 5.55 5.28 18.54
N GLU A 499 4.62 6.11 18.10
CA GLU A 499 3.45 6.51 18.88
C GLU A 499 2.28 5.55 18.66
N TRP A 500 1.90 5.31 17.41
CA TRP A 500 0.80 4.41 17.08
C TRP A 500 1.14 2.93 17.28
N GLY A 501 2.41 2.55 17.17
CA GLY A 501 2.87 1.20 17.49
C GLY A 501 2.73 0.81 18.97
N LYS A 502 2.42 1.76 19.88
CA LYS A 502 2.11 1.49 21.30
C LYS A 502 0.62 1.33 21.59
N VAL A 503 -0.24 1.75 20.65
CA VAL A 503 -1.70 1.74 20.79
C VAL A 503 -2.32 0.46 20.22
N GLN A 504 -1.63 -0.17 19.26
CA GLN A 504 -1.91 -1.50 18.74
C GLN A 504 -1.32 -2.59 19.64
#